data_AF-A0A1F9RRX5-F1
#
_entry.id   AF-A0A1F9RRX5-F1
#
_cell.length_a   1.000
_cell.length_b   1.000
_cell.length_c   1.000
_cell.angle_alpha   90.00
_cell.angle_beta   90.00
_cell.angle_gamma   90.00
#
_symmetry.space_group_name_H-M   'P 1'
#
loop_
_entity.id
_entity.type
_entity.pdbx_description
1 polymer ?
#
loop_
_entity_poly.entity_id
_entity_poly.type
_entity_poly.pdbx_seq_one_letter_code
_entity_poly.pdbx_strand_id
1 'polypeptide(L)'
;MSAIRYVCMSDVHFGAANSLLTRVDTDSVTVKPSQPSVVLGHLVECLRALVTAMGGDRKPTLVLHGDVLDLALSPLPDSAMAFQRFVELAWPAQGEPLFDSRVIYVPGNHDHFLWRTAISQLYHEDILATPLDQPLPPIRSVTSMFSALDMDISSPVLAEILGRGSKRRATVTTVYPNFGIVSDRRDRCVVVSHGHYIESIYRLQSRLLDLVFPDQPLAEDIATIERENGDWINYFWSSWGAAGKVGEGVMLVYDKLQDPGHTKALFKTFAESLATLLPGARWEHWLEARVLDAGVDAVCGHMAGMARNQTADVLSADARAGLRWYLEGPVLKELHAELGTRVPDDVTFVFGHTHKPYQAVEAFAGYPVPVKLYNSGGWVVDTPAPNPIEGGALILIDETLGVASLRMYNESADAGRYTVTVEDAATATGGTPGPFCAALRAKVDPAADPWATFSAAAAREVSLRNDQLRALMNRSV
;
A
#
# COMPACT_ATOMS: atom_id res chain seq x y z
N MET A 1 -3.92 17.83 -26.06
CA MET A 1 -4.60 16.71 -25.36
C MET A 1 -3.76 16.40 -24.13
N SER A 2 -4.38 16.20 -22.98
CA SER A 2 -3.71 15.79 -21.74
C SER A 2 -3.46 14.28 -21.76
N ALA A 3 -2.27 13.86 -22.17
CA ALA A 3 -1.90 12.45 -22.22
C ALA A 3 -1.62 11.89 -20.82
N ILE A 4 -1.89 10.60 -20.61
CA ILE A 4 -1.58 9.93 -19.34
C ILE A 4 -0.06 9.80 -19.22
N ARG A 5 0.51 10.41 -18.18
CA ARG A 5 1.95 10.39 -17.90
C ARG A 5 2.31 9.36 -16.84
N TYR A 6 1.50 9.20 -15.80
CA TYR A 6 1.68 8.20 -14.75
C TYR A 6 0.41 7.40 -14.49
N VAL A 7 0.58 6.12 -14.19
CA VAL A 7 -0.47 5.22 -13.68
C VAL A 7 -0.01 4.71 -12.33
N CYS A 8 -0.74 5.08 -11.29
CA CYS A 8 -0.46 4.72 -9.91
C CYS A 8 -1.40 3.60 -9.45
N MET A 9 -0.85 2.57 -8.82
CA MET A 9 -1.59 1.43 -8.28
C MET A 9 -0.92 0.95 -6.98
N SER A 10 -1.71 0.55 -6.00
CA SER A 10 -1.29 0.06 -4.69
C SER A 10 -2.25 -1.02 -4.19
N ASP A 11 -1.87 -1.71 -3.11
CA ASP A 11 -2.70 -2.66 -2.37
C ASP A 11 -3.26 -3.76 -3.30
N VAL A 12 -2.39 -4.26 -4.18
CA VAL A 12 -2.74 -5.33 -5.11
C VAL A 12 -2.50 -6.71 -4.52
N HIS A 13 -1.59 -6.83 -3.55
CA HIS A 13 -1.30 -8.05 -2.80
C HIS A 13 -1.12 -9.27 -3.71
N PHE A 14 -0.25 -9.19 -4.72
CA PHE A 14 0.11 -10.35 -5.51
C PHE A 14 0.65 -11.45 -4.59
N GLY A 15 0.10 -12.66 -4.73
CA GLY A 15 0.36 -13.81 -3.85
C GLY A 15 -0.77 -14.08 -2.87
N ALA A 16 -1.53 -13.06 -2.45
CA ALA A 16 -2.59 -13.23 -1.47
C ALA A 16 -3.80 -13.96 -2.06
N ALA A 17 -4.34 -14.92 -1.31
CA ALA A 17 -5.51 -15.69 -1.75
C ALA A 17 -6.78 -14.84 -1.84
N ASN A 18 -6.89 -13.76 -1.07
CA ASN A 18 -7.99 -12.80 -1.11
C ASN A 18 -7.84 -11.73 -2.20
N SER A 19 -6.69 -11.63 -2.88
CA SER A 19 -6.51 -10.69 -4.00
C SER A 19 -7.26 -11.14 -5.25
N LEU A 20 -7.94 -10.19 -5.90
CA LEU A 20 -8.57 -10.38 -7.20
C LEU A 20 -7.53 -10.50 -8.33
N LEU A 21 -6.31 -9.98 -8.12
CA LEU A 21 -5.23 -10.01 -9.10
C LEU A 21 -4.36 -11.27 -8.98
N THR A 22 -4.55 -12.05 -7.92
CA THR A 22 -3.97 -13.37 -7.72
C THR A 22 -4.96 -14.46 -8.13
N ARG A 23 -4.50 -15.43 -8.92
CA ARG A 23 -5.32 -16.58 -9.29
C ARG A 23 -5.35 -17.60 -8.16
N VAL A 24 -6.52 -18.14 -7.85
CA VAL A 24 -6.71 -19.26 -6.93
C VAL A 24 -7.55 -20.36 -7.57
N ASP A 25 -7.61 -21.54 -6.96
CA ASP A 25 -8.55 -22.59 -7.33
C ASP A 25 -10.00 -22.17 -7.01
N THR A 26 -10.97 -22.56 -7.83
CA THR A 26 -12.39 -22.20 -7.56
C THR A 26 -12.89 -22.78 -6.24
N ASP A 27 -12.46 -24.00 -5.92
CA ASP A 27 -13.00 -24.77 -4.80
C ASP A 27 -12.19 -24.61 -3.50
N SER A 28 -11.12 -23.80 -3.51
CA SER A 28 -10.25 -23.59 -2.35
C SER A 28 -9.51 -22.25 -2.40
N VAL A 29 -8.91 -21.84 -1.28
CA VAL A 29 -8.03 -20.65 -1.22
C VAL A 29 -6.60 -20.91 -1.70
N THR A 30 -6.38 -22.02 -2.44
CA THR A 30 -5.04 -22.39 -2.91
C THR A 30 -4.62 -21.50 -4.08
N VAL A 31 -3.52 -20.78 -3.90
CA VAL A 31 -2.95 -19.88 -4.92
C VAL A 31 -2.39 -20.68 -6.10
N LYS A 32 -2.63 -20.19 -7.32
CA LYS A 32 -2.13 -20.72 -8.60
C LYS A 32 -1.31 -19.67 -9.33
N PRO A 33 -0.08 -19.40 -8.88
CA PRO A 33 0.66 -18.21 -9.29
C PRO A 33 1.27 -18.33 -10.70
N SER A 34 1.16 -19.50 -11.34
CA SER A 34 1.69 -19.75 -12.68
C SER A 34 0.83 -19.18 -13.82
N GLN A 35 -0.40 -18.73 -13.53
CA GLN A 35 -1.32 -18.15 -14.51
C GLN A 35 -1.92 -16.85 -13.99
N PRO A 36 -2.22 -15.87 -14.86
CA PRO A 36 -2.92 -14.66 -14.46
C PRO A 36 -4.34 -14.98 -13.95
N SER A 37 -4.85 -14.16 -13.04
CA SER A 37 -6.28 -14.15 -12.73
C SER A 37 -7.07 -13.57 -13.90
N VAL A 38 -8.37 -13.87 -13.95
CA VAL A 38 -9.26 -13.35 -15.01
C VAL A 38 -9.39 -11.83 -14.88
N VAL A 39 -9.53 -11.32 -13.66
CA VAL A 39 -9.62 -9.88 -13.37
C VAL A 39 -8.34 -9.16 -13.83
N LEU A 40 -7.16 -9.74 -13.57
CA LEU A 40 -5.88 -9.18 -14.00
C LEU A 40 -5.77 -9.03 -15.53
N GLY A 41 -6.22 -10.05 -16.27
CA GLY A 41 -6.25 -9.99 -17.73
C GLY A 41 -7.08 -8.82 -18.25
N HIS A 42 -8.32 -8.70 -17.78
CA HIS A 42 -9.23 -7.63 -18.19
C HIS A 42 -8.80 -6.24 -17.70
N LEU A 43 -8.14 -6.15 -16.54
CA LEU A 43 -7.56 -4.89 -16.06
C LEU A 43 -6.53 -4.35 -17.05
N VAL A 44 -5.62 -5.23 -17.53
CA VAL A 44 -4.60 -4.84 -18.51
C VAL A 44 -5.22 -4.46 -19.86
N GLU A 45 -6.29 -5.13 -20.28
CA GLU A 45 -7.04 -4.77 -21.49
C GLU A 45 -7.67 -3.37 -21.37
N CYS A 46 -8.31 -3.08 -20.22
CA CYS A 46 -8.87 -1.76 -19.91
C CYS A 46 -7.81 -0.66 -19.95
N LEU A 47 -6.68 -0.88 -19.27
CA LEU A 47 -5.55 0.06 -19.28
C LEU A 47 -5.00 0.27 -20.69
N ARG A 48 -4.85 -0.79 -21.48
CA ARG A 48 -4.34 -0.69 -22.85
C ARG A 48 -5.29 0.11 -23.75
N ALA A 49 -6.60 -0.12 -23.64
CA ALA A 49 -7.60 0.66 -24.37
C ALA A 49 -7.52 2.15 -24.00
N LEU A 50 -7.46 2.45 -22.70
CA LEU A 50 -7.44 3.83 -22.20
C LEU A 50 -6.14 4.56 -22.55
N VAL A 51 -4.98 3.95 -22.31
CA VAL A 51 -3.66 4.54 -22.63
C VAL A 51 -3.53 4.79 -24.13
N THR A 52 -4.08 3.92 -24.97
CA THR A 52 -4.11 4.14 -26.42
C THR A 52 -5.03 5.30 -26.79
N ALA A 53 -6.22 5.38 -26.18
CA ALA A 53 -7.20 6.43 -26.45
C ALA A 53 -6.79 7.82 -25.93
N MET A 54 -5.99 7.86 -24.86
CA MET A 54 -5.43 9.05 -24.22
C MET A 54 -3.97 9.30 -24.64
N GLY A 55 -3.54 8.73 -25.78
CA GLY A 55 -2.14 8.63 -26.16
C GLY A 55 -1.36 9.95 -26.14
N GLY A 56 -0.06 9.81 -25.95
CA GLY A 56 0.96 10.86 -26.06
C GLY A 56 2.23 10.32 -26.71
N ASP A 57 3.27 11.15 -26.79
CA ASP A 57 4.54 10.80 -27.43
C ASP A 57 5.32 9.71 -26.67
N ARG A 58 4.95 9.45 -25.41
CA ARG A 58 5.62 8.51 -24.51
C ARG A 58 4.59 7.59 -23.86
N LYS A 59 5.02 6.36 -23.55
CA LYS A 59 4.25 5.46 -22.70
C LYS A 59 4.19 6.01 -21.28
N PRO A 60 3.09 5.78 -20.55
CA PRO A 60 3.00 6.20 -19.15
C PRO A 60 3.99 5.42 -18.29
N THR A 61 4.52 6.08 -17.26
CA THR A 61 5.33 5.44 -16.22
C THR A 61 4.40 4.75 -15.22
N LEU A 62 4.68 3.49 -14.91
CA LEU A 62 3.97 2.77 -13.86
C LEU A 62 4.56 3.13 -12.50
N VAL A 63 3.69 3.54 -11.56
CA VAL A 63 4.02 3.80 -10.16
C VAL A 63 3.29 2.78 -9.30
N LEU A 64 4.04 1.88 -8.67
CA LEU A 64 3.56 0.85 -7.76
C LEU A 64 3.79 1.37 -6.33
N HIS A 65 2.75 1.81 -5.62
CA HIS A 65 2.93 2.63 -4.42
C HIS A 65 2.49 2.02 -3.09
N GLY A 66 2.69 0.70 -2.95
CA GLY A 66 2.58 0.01 -1.68
C GLY A 66 1.83 -1.30 -1.80
N ASP A 67 2.16 -2.23 -0.91
CA ASP A 67 1.50 -3.53 -0.74
C ASP A 67 1.22 -4.25 -2.07
N VAL A 68 2.23 -4.25 -2.93
CA VAL A 68 2.12 -4.85 -4.26
C VAL A 68 2.42 -6.34 -4.21
N LEU A 69 3.42 -6.73 -3.43
CA LEU A 69 3.65 -8.13 -3.10
C LEU A 69 3.16 -8.37 -1.69
N ASP A 70 2.35 -9.40 -1.50
CA ASP A 70 1.96 -9.81 -0.15
C ASP A 70 3.07 -10.66 0.47
N LEU A 71 4.14 -10.03 0.97
CA LEU A 71 5.23 -10.74 1.65
C LEU A 71 4.96 -10.91 3.15
N ALA A 72 4.05 -10.09 3.67
CA ALA A 72 3.52 -10.22 5.00
C ALA A 72 2.90 -11.59 5.21
N LEU A 73 1.94 -11.99 4.37
CA LEU A 73 1.11 -13.16 4.66
C LEU A 73 1.35 -14.31 3.67
N SER A 74 1.83 -14.03 2.46
CA SER A 74 2.00 -15.04 1.43
C SER A 74 3.47 -15.43 1.19
N PRO A 75 3.75 -16.69 0.81
CA PRO A 75 5.10 -17.12 0.46
C PRO A 75 5.68 -16.27 -0.68
N LEU A 76 6.92 -15.80 -0.52
CA LEU A 76 7.62 -15.02 -1.53
C LEU A 76 7.57 -15.63 -2.95
N PRO A 77 7.73 -16.96 -3.16
CA PRO A 77 7.62 -17.55 -4.50
C PRO A 77 6.25 -17.33 -5.14
N ASP A 78 5.17 -17.44 -4.37
CA ASP A 78 3.81 -17.28 -4.88
C ASP A 78 3.54 -15.82 -5.23
N SER A 79 3.92 -14.89 -4.33
CA SER A 79 3.82 -13.44 -4.55
C SER A 79 4.63 -12.98 -5.76
N ALA A 80 5.87 -13.47 -5.90
CA ALA A 80 6.75 -13.16 -7.03
C ALA A 80 6.20 -13.71 -8.36
N MET A 81 5.75 -14.97 -8.37
CA MET A 81 5.21 -15.59 -9.59
C MET A 81 3.88 -14.96 -10.03
N ALA A 82 3.00 -14.62 -9.08
CA ALA A 82 1.76 -13.89 -9.36
C ALA A 82 2.06 -12.50 -9.94
N PHE A 83 2.96 -11.73 -9.32
CA PHE A 83 3.40 -10.43 -9.85
C PHE A 83 4.00 -10.55 -11.26
N GLN A 84 4.77 -11.60 -11.54
CA GLN A 84 5.30 -11.85 -12.88
C GLN A 84 4.21 -11.99 -13.95
N ARG A 85 3.01 -12.47 -13.60
CA ARG A 85 1.90 -12.56 -14.57
C ARG A 85 1.45 -11.17 -15.01
N PHE A 86 1.37 -10.21 -14.08
CA PHE A 86 1.10 -8.81 -14.41
C PHE A 86 2.19 -8.22 -15.30
N VAL A 87 3.46 -8.46 -14.93
CA VAL A 87 4.61 -7.97 -15.71
C VAL A 87 4.60 -8.52 -17.14
N GLU A 88 4.29 -9.80 -17.33
CA GLU A 88 4.18 -10.42 -18.67
C GLU A 88 3.05 -9.82 -19.51
N LEU A 89 1.94 -9.43 -18.90
CA LEU A 89 0.83 -8.78 -19.59
C LEU A 89 1.14 -7.30 -19.92
N ALA A 90 1.85 -6.62 -19.02
CA ALA A 90 2.22 -5.21 -19.17
C ALA A 90 3.39 -4.99 -20.16
N TRP A 91 4.40 -5.86 -20.14
CA TRP A 91 5.52 -5.89 -21.09
C TRP A 91 5.58 -7.24 -21.81
N PRO A 92 4.63 -7.50 -22.73
CA PRO A 92 4.57 -8.78 -23.41
C PRO A 92 5.84 -9.04 -24.23
N ALA A 93 6.24 -10.31 -24.33
CA ALA A 93 7.41 -10.70 -25.13
C ALA A 93 7.25 -10.34 -26.61
N GLN A 94 6.00 -10.35 -27.10
CA GLN A 94 5.63 -9.93 -28.44
C GLN A 94 4.60 -8.80 -28.35
N GLY A 95 4.80 -7.74 -29.13
CA GLY A 95 3.92 -6.56 -29.15
C GLY A 95 4.41 -5.40 -28.29
N GLU A 96 3.57 -4.37 -28.26
CA GLU A 96 3.87 -3.08 -27.64
C GLU A 96 3.69 -3.12 -26.12
N PRO A 97 4.67 -2.64 -25.34
CA PRO A 97 4.53 -2.41 -23.92
C PRO A 97 3.37 -1.47 -23.61
N LEU A 98 2.69 -1.75 -22.50
CA LEU A 98 1.68 -0.86 -21.94
C LEU A 98 2.33 0.38 -21.31
N PHE A 99 3.45 0.19 -20.61
CA PHE A 99 4.15 1.23 -19.85
C PHE A 99 5.56 1.48 -20.39
N ASP A 100 6.15 2.58 -19.92
CA ASP A 100 7.58 2.87 -20.08
C ASP A 100 8.44 1.72 -19.50
N SER A 101 9.69 1.66 -19.92
CA SER A 101 10.73 0.76 -19.43
C SER A 101 11.11 0.98 -17.96
N ARG A 102 10.83 2.15 -17.38
CA ARG A 102 11.10 2.42 -15.96
C ARG A 102 9.81 2.30 -15.15
N VAL A 103 9.87 1.49 -14.08
CA VAL A 103 8.84 1.36 -13.05
C VAL A 103 9.33 2.07 -11.79
N ILE A 104 8.45 2.83 -11.16
CA ILE A 104 8.71 3.45 -9.86
C ILE A 104 8.00 2.60 -8.81
N TYR A 105 8.72 2.18 -7.78
CA TYR A 105 8.18 1.35 -6.71
C TYR A 105 8.33 2.04 -5.37
N VAL A 106 7.22 2.26 -4.67
CA VAL A 106 7.18 2.79 -3.30
C VAL A 106 6.70 1.65 -2.39
N PRO A 107 7.59 1.00 -1.63
CA PRO A 107 7.20 -0.08 -0.73
C PRO A 107 6.17 0.36 0.32
N GLY A 108 5.26 -0.54 0.63
CA GLY A 108 4.28 -0.46 1.70
C GLY A 108 4.70 -1.27 2.92
N ASN A 109 3.75 -1.56 3.80
CA ASN A 109 4.02 -2.36 5.00
C ASN A 109 4.06 -3.87 4.71
N HIS A 110 3.39 -4.37 3.67
CA HIS A 110 3.44 -5.80 3.30
C HIS A 110 4.71 -6.21 2.56
N ASP A 111 5.40 -5.26 1.96
CA ASP A 111 6.59 -5.48 1.14
C ASP A 111 7.76 -4.56 1.51
N HIS A 112 7.77 -4.02 2.73
CA HIS A 112 8.88 -3.21 3.29
C HIS A 112 10.22 -3.94 3.26
N PHE A 113 10.21 -5.27 3.29
CA PHE A 113 11.39 -6.10 3.04
C PHE A 113 12.14 -5.69 1.75
N LEU A 114 11.42 -5.32 0.70
CA LEU A 114 12.03 -4.84 -0.54
C LEU A 114 12.78 -3.52 -0.31
N TRP A 115 12.25 -2.59 0.49
CA TRP A 115 13.00 -1.39 0.90
C TRP A 115 14.28 -1.75 1.63
N ARG A 116 14.22 -2.67 2.60
CA ARG A 116 15.38 -3.12 3.38
C ARG A 116 16.47 -3.73 2.52
N THR A 117 16.11 -4.50 1.50
CA THR A 117 17.11 -5.05 0.56
C THR A 117 17.72 -3.98 -0.33
N ALA A 118 16.94 -2.99 -0.77
CA ALA A 118 17.44 -1.88 -1.58
C ALA A 118 18.45 -1.01 -0.82
N ILE A 119 18.13 -0.60 0.42
CA ILE A 119 19.07 0.19 1.23
C ILE A 119 20.31 -0.59 1.66
N SER A 120 20.19 -1.90 1.86
CA SER A 120 21.34 -2.75 2.17
C SER A 120 22.32 -2.78 1.00
N GLN A 121 21.79 -2.83 -0.24
CA GLN A 121 22.60 -2.76 -1.45
C GLN A 121 23.28 -1.39 -1.59
N LEU A 122 22.56 -0.29 -1.35
CA LEU A 122 23.17 1.04 -1.36
C LEU A 122 24.25 1.19 -0.28
N TYR A 123 24.02 0.67 0.91
CA TYR A 123 25.00 0.76 1.98
C TYR A 123 26.25 -0.08 1.67
N HIS A 124 26.08 -1.21 0.99
CA HIS A 124 27.21 -1.98 0.46
C HIS A 124 28.06 -1.13 -0.50
N GLU A 125 27.44 -0.36 -1.40
CA GLU A 125 28.12 0.56 -2.30
C GLU A 125 28.80 1.71 -1.56
N ASP A 126 28.14 2.30 -0.55
CA ASP A 126 28.71 3.34 0.30
C ASP A 126 29.97 2.82 1.05
N ILE A 127 29.96 1.57 1.55
CA ILE A 127 31.13 0.93 2.18
C ILE A 127 32.28 0.80 1.18
N LEU A 128 32.00 0.33 -0.03
CA LEU A 128 33.03 0.16 -1.07
C LEU A 128 33.63 1.49 -1.52
N ALA A 129 32.83 2.56 -1.52
CA ALA A 129 33.25 3.89 -1.90
C ALA A 129 34.00 4.64 -0.77
N THR A 130 33.84 4.22 0.49
CA THR A 130 34.43 4.89 1.65
C THR A 130 35.89 4.45 1.86
N PRO A 131 36.87 5.38 1.85
CA PRO A 131 38.26 5.06 2.17
C PRO A 131 38.44 4.49 3.58
N LEU A 132 39.42 3.60 3.77
CA LEU A 132 39.67 2.91 5.06
C LEU A 132 40.01 3.85 6.23
N ASP A 133 40.48 5.05 5.94
CA ASP A 133 40.83 6.08 6.93
C ASP A 133 39.65 7.02 7.27
N GLN A 134 38.48 6.78 6.68
CA GLN A 134 37.26 7.56 6.93
C GLN A 134 36.21 6.72 7.67
N PRO A 135 35.40 7.35 8.55
CA PRO A 135 34.27 6.67 9.17
C PRO A 135 33.22 6.31 8.11
N LEU A 136 32.62 5.13 8.25
CA LEU A 136 31.50 4.73 7.40
C LEU A 136 30.30 5.66 7.63
N PRO A 137 29.56 6.03 6.57
CA PRO A 137 28.35 6.83 6.71
C PRO A 137 27.26 6.03 7.45
N PRO A 138 26.25 6.68 8.03
CA PRO A 138 25.07 5.97 8.53
C PRO A 138 24.22 5.41 7.38
N ILE A 139 23.52 4.31 7.64
CA ILE A 139 22.52 3.76 6.71
C ILE A 139 21.41 4.79 6.50
N ARG A 140 21.03 5.02 5.24
CA ARG A 140 19.92 5.90 4.87
C ARG A 140 18.60 5.21 5.23
N SER A 141 17.71 5.92 5.89
CA SER A 141 16.36 5.43 6.21
C SER A 141 15.33 5.74 5.14
N VAL A 142 15.53 6.81 4.35
CA VAL A 142 14.60 7.26 3.31
C VAL A 142 15.35 7.73 2.05
N THR A 143 14.62 7.89 0.95
CA THR A 143 15.11 8.53 -0.29
C THR A 143 14.65 9.99 -0.35
N SER A 144 15.31 10.79 -1.20
CA SER A 144 14.82 12.12 -1.59
C SER A 144 13.47 12.03 -2.32
N MET A 145 12.48 12.82 -1.92
CA MET A 145 11.15 12.83 -2.49
C MET A 145 11.17 13.17 -4.00
N PHE A 146 11.97 14.15 -4.42
CA PHE A 146 11.98 14.63 -5.81
C PHE A 146 13.20 14.21 -6.64
N SER A 147 14.28 13.72 -6.01
CA SER A 147 15.52 13.34 -6.72
C SER A 147 15.89 11.86 -6.59
N ALA A 148 15.06 11.02 -5.98
CA ALA A 148 15.35 9.57 -5.87
C ALA A 148 15.55 8.89 -7.22
N LEU A 149 14.90 9.38 -8.28
CA LEU A 149 15.00 8.79 -9.62
C LEU A 149 16.38 8.98 -10.27
N ASP A 150 17.24 9.81 -9.69
CA ASP A 150 18.62 10.02 -10.15
C ASP A 150 19.60 9.00 -9.54
N MET A 151 19.18 8.26 -8.51
CA MET A 151 20.05 7.45 -7.66
C MET A 151 20.03 5.94 -8.01
N ASP A 152 19.26 5.53 -9.03
CA ASP A 152 19.05 4.14 -9.48
C ASP A 152 18.95 3.10 -8.35
N ILE A 153 18.22 3.45 -7.29
CA ILE A 153 18.05 2.62 -6.11
C ILE A 153 17.13 1.46 -6.47
N SER A 154 17.55 0.23 -6.26
CA SER A 154 16.70 -0.92 -6.59
C SER A 154 16.91 -2.07 -5.62
N SER A 155 15.82 -2.70 -5.19
CA SER A 155 15.90 -3.99 -4.50
C SER A 155 16.38 -5.06 -5.50
N PRO A 156 17.48 -5.78 -5.25
CA PRO A 156 17.95 -6.84 -6.15
C PRO A 156 16.89 -7.91 -6.43
N VAL A 157 16.08 -8.25 -5.42
CA VAL A 157 15.00 -9.25 -5.52
C VAL A 157 13.93 -8.76 -6.50
N LEU A 158 13.34 -7.60 -6.25
CA LEU A 158 12.35 -6.96 -7.11
C LEU A 158 12.87 -6.73 -8.54
N ALA A 159 14.11 -6.26 -8.70
CA ALA A 159 14.73 -6.04 -10.00
C ALA A 159 14.82 -7.33 -10.82
N GLU A 160 15.16 -8.46 -10.18
CA GLU A 160 15.20 -9.76 -10.85
C GLU A 160 13.79 -10.32 -11.14
N ILE A 161 12.82 -10.13 -10.24
CA ILE A 161 11.43 -10.55 -10.50
C ILE A 161 10.87 -9.80 -11.71
N LEU A 162 10.97 -8.46 -11.73
CA LEU A 162 10.52 -7.60 -12.82
C LEU A 162 11.31 -7.88 -14.11
N GLY A 163 12.63 -7.98 -14.02
CA GLY A 163 13.50 -8.22 -15.15
C GLY A 163 13.23 -9.56 -15.83
N ARG A 164 13.01 -10.63 -15.06
CA ARG A 164 12.66 -11.95 -15.61
C ARG A 164 11.27 -11.96 -16.26
N GLY A 165 10.27 -11.35 -15.62
CA GLY A 165 8.90 -11.27 -16.15
C GLY A 165 8.82 -10.45 -17.43
N SER A 166 9.49 -9.30 -17.47
CA SER A 166 9.47 -8.37 -18.61
C SER A 166 10.44 -8.74 -19.73
N LYS A 167 11.19 -9.85 -19.60
CA LYS A 167 12.32 -10.20 -20.49
C LYS A 167 13.34 -9.06 -20.63
N ARG A 168 13.64 -8.41 -19.50
CA ARG A 168 14.57 -7.27 -19.37
C ARG A 168 14.14 -6.04 -20.17
N ARG A 169 12.84 -5.92 -20.51
CA ARG A 169 12.26 -4.70 -21.11
C ARG A 169 11.92 -3.64 -20.06
N ALA A 170 11.89 -4.00 -18.78
CA ALA A 170 11.60 -3.10 -17.68
C ALA A 170 12.69 -3.13 -16.59
N THR A 171 12.86 -1.98 -15.96
CA THR A 171 13.75 -1.71 -14.81
C THR A 171 12.92 -1.08 -13.70
N VAL A 172 13.39 -1.17 -12.46
CA VAL A 172 12.69 -0.63 -11.29
C VAL A 172 13.59 0.26 -10.47
N THR A 173 13.07 1.43 -10.13
CA THR A 173 13.66 2.34 -9.16
C THR A 173 12.76 2.37 -7.93
N THR A 174 13.34 2.11 -6.77
CA THR A 174 12.68 2.09 -5.46
C THR A 174 12.82 3.47 -4.81
N VAL A 175 11.70 4.05 -4.39
CA VAL A 175 11.60 5.36 -3.72
C VAL A 175 10.85 5.13 -2.42
N TYR A 176 11.26 5.72 -1.30
CA TYR A 176 10.62 5.46 -0.03
C TYR A 176 10.76 6.60 1.01
N PRO A 177 9.72 6.94 1.79
CA PRO A 177 8.34 6.44 1.69
C PRO A 177 7.45 7.30 0.79
N ASN A 178 7.97 8.44 0.30
CA ASN A 178 7.24 9.40 -0.50
C ASN A 178 7.96 9.63 -1.84
N PHE A 179 7.20 9.52 -2.93
CA PHE A 179 7.64 9.87 -4.28
C PHE A 179 6.95 11.14 -4.73
N GLY A 180 7.72 12.18 -5.06
CA GLY A 180 7.20 13.47 -5.50
C GLY A 180 7.38 13.71 -7.00
N ILE A 181 6.35 14.24 -7.63
CA ILE A 181 6.40 14.80 -8.97
C ILE A 181 6.11 16.28 -8.85
N VAL A 182 6.99 17.12 -9.39
CA VAL A 182 6.83 18.57 -9.38
C VAL A 182 6.81 19.11 -10.81
N SER A 183 5.94 20.07 -11.06
CA SER A 183 5.87 20.78 -12.34
C SER A 183 7.14 21.61 -12.59
N ASP A 184 7.45 21.90 -13.85
CA ASP A 184 8.60 22.75 -14.22
C ASP A 184 8.59 24.12 -13.54
N ARG A 185 7.38 24.67 -13.33
CA ARG A 185 7.16 25.95 -12.64
C ARG A 185 7.21 25.86 -11.12
N ARG A 186 7.25 24.63 -10.57
CA ARG A 186 7.20 24.32 -9.13
C ARG A 186 5.99 24.88 -8.39
N ASP A 187 4.91 25.14 -9.11
CA ASP A 187 3.63 25.62 -8.56
C ASP A 187 2.64 24.47 -8.31
N ARG A 188 2.80 23.35 -9.02
CA ARG A 188 2.04 22.11 -8.78
C ARG A 188 2.93 20.95 -8.36
N CYS A 189 2.41 20.11 -7.47
CA CYS A 189 3.07 18.89 -7.00
C CYS A 189 2.07 17.75 -6.77
N VAL A 190 2.48 16.54 -7.11
CA VAL A 190 1.82 15.30 -6.68
C VAL A 190 2.79 14.52 -5.80
N VAL A 191 2.38 14.18 -4.59
CA VAL A 191 3.12 13.30 -3.67
C VAL A 191 2.39 11.96 -3.63
N VAL A 192 3.12 10.88 -3.89
CA VAL A 192 2.63 9.50 -3.88
C VAL A 192 3.28 8.77 -2.71
N SER A 193 2.48 8.12 -1.87
CA SER A 193 2.94 7.34 -0.72
C SER A 193 2.12 6.05 -0.60
N HIS A 194 2.59 5.05 0.15
CA HIS A 194 1.68 3.99 0.61
C HIS A 194 0.71 4.55 1.65
N GLY A 195 1.23 5.35 2.58
CA GLY A 195 0.44 5.95 3.64
C GLY A 195 0.33 5.10 4.92
N HIS A 196 1.04 3.98 5.06
CA HIS A 196 1.01 3.19 6.31
C HIS A 196 1.38 4.02 7.56
N TYR A 197 2.24 5.04 7.45
CA TYR A 197 2.55 5.95 8.57
C TYR A 197 1.37 6.81 9.06
N ILE A 198 0.26 6.86 8.32
CA ILE A 198 -1.00 7.46 8.78
C ILE A 198 -1.49 6.73 10.04
N GLU A 199 -1.43 5.40 10.05
CA GLU A 199 -1.85 4.62 11.20
C GLU A 199 -0.80 4.62 12.31
N SER A 200 -1.25 4.65 13.56
CA SER A 200 -0.36 4.76 14.71
C SER A 200 0.44 3.48 14.97
N ILE A 201 -0.06 2.32 14.53
CA ILE A 201 0.59 1.04 14.77
C ILE A 201 1.95 0.93 14.06
N TYR A 202 2.11 1.58 12.90
CA TYR A 202 3.38 1.65 12.18
C TYR A 202 4.35 2.68 12.77
N ARG A 203 3.92 3.42 13.80
CA ARG A 203 4.72 4.40 14.56
C ARG A 203 4.89 3.98 16.02
N LEU A 204 4.62 2.70 16.33
CA LEU A 204 4.56 2.20 17.69
C LEU A 204 5.89 2.37 18.43
N GLN A 205 7.03 2.13 17.76
CA GLN A 205 8.34 2.22 18.41
C GLN A 205 8.68 3.67 18.78
N SER A 206 8.42 4.63 17.90
CA SER A 206 8.57 6.06 18.23
C SER A 206 7.71 6.44 19.44
N ARG A 207 6.44 6.02 19.46
CA ARG A 207 5.53 6.33 20.59
C ARG A 207 5.97 5.70 21.91
N LEU A 208 6.53 4.49 21.86
CA LEU A 208 7.09 3.84 23.05
C LEU A 208 8.36 4.54 23.53
N LEU A 209 9.21 5.00 22.60
CA LEU A 209 10.40 5.76 22.93
C LEU A 209 10.03 7.07 23.65
N ASP A 210 9.04 7.80 23.13
CA ASP A 210 8.53 9.03 23.73
C ASP A 210 7.98 8.81 25.15
N LEU A 211 7.29 7.68 25.37
CA LEU A 211 6.72 7.33 26.67
C LEU A 211 7.82 7.02 27.71
N VAL A 212 8.88 6.34 27.30
CA VAL A 212 9.97 5.91 28.19
C VAL A 212 11.00 7.02 28.40
N PHE A 213 11.21 7.89 27.40
CA PHE A 213 12.20 8.97 27.40
C PHE A 213 11.56 10.31 27.04
N PRO A 214 10.73 10.91 27.92
CA PRO A 214 9.93 12.10 27.61
C PRO A 214 10.75 13.38 27.34
N ASP A 215 12.03 13.38 27.69
CA ASP A 215 12.95 14.50 27.46
C ASP A 215 13.60 14.48 26.06
N GLN A 216 13.35 13.45 25.24
CA GLN A 216 13.82 13.40 23.86
C GLN A 216 12.90 14.17 22.91
N PRO A 217 13.44 14.83 21.87
CA PRO A 217 12.62 15.46 20.85
C PRO A 217 11.81 14.40 20.10
N LEU A 218 10.52 14.68 19.90
CA LEU A 218 9.63 13.80 19.14
C LEU A 218 10.18 13.56 17.73
N ALA A 219 10.00 12.35 17.21
CA ALA A 219 10.28 12.05 15.81
C ALA A 219 9.30 12.81 14.91
N GLU A 220 9.74 13.97 14.40
CA GLU A 220 8.89 14.83 13.57
C GLU A 220 9.21 14.76 12.07
N ASP A 221 10.37 14.24 11.69
CA ASP A 221 10.77 14.02 10.29
C ASP A 221 10.68 12.54 9.90
N ILE A 222 10.41 12.29 8.63
CA ILE A 222 10.15 10.94 8.14
C ILE A 222 11.38 10.02 8.23
N ALA A 223 12.58 10.58 8.15
CA ALA A 223 13.82 9.81 8.20
C ALA A 223 14.06 9.26 9.61
N THR A 224 13.73 10.03 10.65
CA THR A 224 13.76 9.59 12.04
C THR A 224 12.66 8.56 12.31
N ILE A 225 11.42 8.83 11.86
CA ILE A 225 10.29 7.88 12.01
C ILE A 225 10.62 6.52 11.39
N GLU A 226 11.15 6.48 10.16
CA GLU A 226 11.53 5.21 9.53
C GLU A 226 12.75 4.55 10.20
N ARG A 227 13.71 5.34 10.70
CA ARG A 227 14.84 4.77 11.44
C ARG A 227 14.39 4.07 12.72
N GLU A 228 13.39 4.63 13.38
CA GLU A 228 12.85 4.09 14.63
C GLU A 228 11.87 2.95 14.41
N ASN A 229 11.09 2.94 13.33
CA ASN A 229 10.01 1.95 13.13
C ASN A 229 10.29 0.95 12.00
N GLY A 230 11.28 1.17 11.14
CA GLY A 230 11.50 0.37 9.94
C GLY A 230 11.73 -1.12 10.23
N ASP A 231 12.45 -1.45 11.29
CA ASP A 231 12.65 -2.86 11.68
C ASP A 231 11.38 -3.48 12.29
N TRP A 232 10.55 -2.68 12.99
CA TRP A 232 9.21 -3.10 13.43
C TRP A 232 8.31 -3.41 12.24
N ILE A 233 8.29 -2.53 11.24
CA ILE A 233 7.52 -2.72 10.01
C ILE A 233 8.00 -3.97 9.28
N ASN A 234 9.30 -4.07 9.02
CA ASN A 234 9.88 -5.18 8.28
C ASN A 234 9.60 -6.54 8.95
N TYR A 235 9.81 -6.64 10.27
CA TYR A 235 9.63 -7.90 10.98
C TYR A 235 8.15 -8.28 11.12
N PHE A 236 7.31 -7.38 11.64
CA PHE A 236 5.93 -7.71 11.98
C PHE A 236 4.98 -7.66 10.80
N TRP A 237 5.30 -6.90 9.75
CA TRP A 237 4.35 -6.60 8.69
C TRP A 237 4.84 -7.02 7.30
N SER A 238 6.10 -7.45 7.11
CA SER A 238 6.60 -7.86 5.77
C SER A 238 7.27 -9.23 5.69
N SER A 239 7.52 -9.91 6.80
CA SER A 239 8.41 -11.09 6.82
C SER A 239 7.74 -12.42 7.17
N TRP A 240 6.47 -12.44 7.60
CA TRP A 240 5.83 -13.68 8.06
C TRP A 240 5.59 -14.69 6.95
N GLY A 241 5.32 -14.24 5.72
CA GLY A 241 5.21 -15.12 4.55
C GLY A 241 6.49 -15.90 4.26
N ALA A 242 7.65 -15.33 4.60
CA ALA A 242 8.94 -16.01 4.52
C ALA A 242 9.21 -16.96 5.72
N ALA A 243 8.47 -16.83 6.83
CA ALA A 243 8.64 -17.64 8.04
C ALA A 243 7.93 -19.01 7.97
N GLY A 244 7.27 -19.34 6.86
CA GLY A 244 6.62 -20.63 6.63
C GLY A 244 5.56 -20.95 7.68
N LYS A 245 5.60 -22.16 8.27
CA LYS A 245 4.60 -22.62 9.25
C LYS A 245 4.49 -21.75 10.50
N VAL A 246 5.56 -21.05 10.88
CA VAL A 246 5.52 -20.11 12.02
C VAL A 246 4.76 -18.83 11.63
N GLY A 247 4.96 -18.39 10.37
CA GLY A 247 4.11 -17.44 9.66
C GLY A 247 2.63 -17.75 9.83
N GLU A 248 2.24 -18.92 9.32
CA GLU A 248 0.86 -19.42 9.35
C GLU A 248 0.26 -19.44 10.77
N GLY A 249 1.04 -19.88 11.75
CA GLY A 249 0.60 -19.97 13.15
C GLY A 249 0.33 -18.61 13.79
N VAL A 250 1.17 -17.61 13.56
CA VAL A 250 0.96 -16.28 14.15
C VAL A 250 -0.03 -15.43 13.36
N MET A 251 -0.19 -15.66 12.05
CA MET A 251 -1.32 -15.09 11.29
C MET A 251 -2.66 -15.54 11.88
N LEU A 252 -2.82 -16.85 12.13
CA LEU A 252 -4.01 -17.39 12.79
C LEU A 252 -4.24 -16.77 14.19
N VAL A 253 -3.15 -16.44 14.89
CA VAL A 253 -3.22 -15.71 16.16
C VAL A 253 -3.71 -14.29 15.94
N TYR A 254 -3.12 -13.54 15.01
CA TYR A 254 -3.49 -12.17 14.68
C TYR A 254 -4.94 -12.02 14.22
N ASP A 255 -5.40 -12.88 13.31
CA ASP A 255 -6.80 -12.92 12.86
C ASP A 255 -7.76 -13.20 14.02
N LYS A 256 -7.37 -14.08 14.96
CA LYS A 256 -8.12 -14.33 16.20
C LYS A 256 -8.04 -13.18 17.20
N LEU A 257 -6.99 -12.37 17.17
CA LEU A 257 -6.88 -11.16 18.00
C LEU A 257 -7.83 -10.06 17.50
N GLN A 258 -8.16 -10.04 16.20
CA GLN A 258 -9.14 -9.13 15.60
C GLN A 258 -10.61 -9.49 15.93
N ASP A 259 -10.88 -10.73 16.38
CA ASP A 259 -12.17 -11.13 16.93
C ASP A 259 -12.20 -10.97 18.47
N PRO A 260 -13.00 -10.03 19.02
CA PRO A 260 -13.07 -9.76 20.45
C PRO A 260 -13.39 -10.97 21.33
N GLY A 261 -14.04 -12.00 20.78
CA GLY A 261 -14.36 -13.24 21.49
C GLY A 261 -13.17 -14.19 21.65
N HIS A 262 -12.20 -14.14 20.74
CA HIS A 262 -11.06 -15.05 20.67
C HIS A 262 -9.77 -14.44 21.23
N THR A 263 -9.63 -13.11 21.23
CA THR A 263 -8.49 -12.36 21.80
C THR A 263 -8.18 -12.78 23.24
N LYS A 264 -9.22 -12.86 24.09
CA LYS A 264 -9.09 -13.16 25.53
C LYS A 264 -8.64 -14.60 25.80
N ALA A 265 -9.07 -15.55 24.97
CA ALA A 265 -8.67 -16.94 25.10
C ALA A 265 -7.20 -17.12 24.72
N LEU A 266 -6.75 -16.42 23.69
CA LEU A 266 -5.42 -16.55 23.13
C LEU A 266 -4.34 -15.94 24.03
N PHE A 267 -4.58 -14.73 24.57
CA PHE A 267 -3.69 -14.14 25.57
C PHE A 267 -3.63 -14.94 26.87
N LYS A 268 -4.74 -15.54 27.31
CA LYS A 268 -4.75 -16.44 28.46
C LYS A 268 -3.86 -17.66 28.22
N THR A 269 -3.95 -18.28 27.05
CA THR A 269 -3.08 -19.42 26.68
C THR A 269 -1.61 -19.02 26.54
N PHE A 270 -1.33 -17.82 26.01
CA PHE A 270 0.03 -17.29 25.90
C PHE A 270 0.63 -16.99 27.28
N ALA A 271 -0.10 -16.34 28.17
CA ALA A 271 0.30 -16.07 29.54
C ALA A 271 0.49 -17.36 30.36
N GLU A 272 -0.40 -18.34 30.20
CA GLU A 272 -0.27 -19.67 30.82
C GLU A 272 0.99 -20.40 30.30
N SER A 273 1.28 -20.30 29.00
CA SER A 273 2.47 -20.92 28.39
C SER A 273 3.77 -20.24 28.81
N LEU A 274 3.79 -18.90 28.88
CA LEU A 274 4.94 -18.12 29.35
C LEU A 274 5.23 -18.42 30.83
N ALA A 275 4.18 -18.55 31.65
CA ALA A 275 4.29 -18.93 33.06
C ALA A 275 4.85 -20.36 33.25
N THR A 276 4.67 -21.25 32.27
CA THR A 276 5.26 -22.60 32.31
C THR A 276 6.73 -22.66 31.86
N LEU A 277 7.23 -21.65 31.14
CA LEU A 277 8.59 -21.62 30.58
C LEU A 277 9.63 -20.96 31.50
N LEU A 278 9.21 -20.28 32.57
CA LEU A 278 10.10 -19.63 33.54
C LEU A 278 10.30 -20.50 34.79
N PRO A 279 11.51 -21.06 35.02
CA PRO A 279 11.78 -21.81 36.24
C PRO A 279 12.19 -20.84 37.37
N GLY A 280 11.28 -20.53 38.29
CA GLY A 280 11.63 -19.86 39.55
C GLY A 280 10.48 -19.12 40.25
N ALA A 281 10.28 -19.43 41.54
CA ALA A 281 9.55 -18.68 42.59
C ALA A 281 8.11 -18.18 42.30
N ARG A 282 7.11 -19.03 42.61
CA ARG A 282 5.65 -18.89 42.39
C ARG A 282 4.94 -17.67 43.04
N TRP A 283 5.62 -16.73 43.70
CA TRP A 283 4.96 -15.66 44.49
C TRP A 283 5.23 -14.22 44.00
N GLU A 284 6.29 -13.99 43.22
CA GLU A 284 6.57 -12.68 42.58
C GLU A 284 5.78 -12.52 41.25
N HIS A 285 5.38 -13.64 40.63
CA HIS A 285 4.64 -13.70 39.36
C HIS A 285 3.24 -13.07 39.39
N TRP A 286 2.58 -12.92 40.54
CA TRP A 286 1.21 -12.39 40.55
C TRP A 286 1.15 -10.88 40.25
N LEU A 287 2.20 -10.14 40.64
CA LEU A 287 2.35 -8.71 40.39
C LEU A 287 2.83 -8.49 38.95
N GLU A 288 3.80 -9.30 38.50
CA GLU A 288 4.27 -9.27 37.10
C GLU A 288 3.15 -9.67 36.13
N ALA A 289 2.37 -10.71 36.42
CA ALA A 289 1.23 -11.12 35.61
C ALA A 289 0.12 -10.06 35.59
N ARG A 290 -0.06 -9.26 36.65
CA ARG A 290 -1.03 -8.16 36.65
C ARG A 290 -0.55 -6.93 35.90
N VAL A 291 0.74 -6.64 35.92
CA VAL A 291 1.33 -5.57 35.11
C VAL A 291 1.34 -5.97 33.64
N LEU A 292 1.65 -7.23 33.33
CA LEU A 292 1.49 -7.81 32.00
C LEU A 292 0.03 -7.84 31.56
N ASP A 293 -0.92 -8.30 32.39
CA ASP A 293 -2.35 -8.26 32.07
C ASP A 293 -2.84 -6.83 31.87
N ALA A 294 -2.40 -5.86 32.69
CA ALA A 294 -2.79 -4.46 32.52
C ALA A 294 -2.16 -3.82 31.27
N GLY A 295 -0.91 -4.16 30.94
CA GLY A 295 -0.25 -3.74 29.71
C GLY A 295 -0.88 -4.38 28.48
N VAL A 296 -1.23 -5.67 28.56
CA VAL A 296 -1.96 -6.42 27.53
C VAL A 296 -3.38 -5.89 27.40
N ASP A 297 -4.10 -5.59 28.48
CA ASP A 297 -5.45 -5.00 28.45
C ASP A 297 -5.42 -3.56 27.93
N ALA A 298 -4.35 -2.80 28.19
CA ALA A 298 -4.17 -1.47 27.62
C ALA A 298 -3.88 -1.53 26.12
N VAL A 299 -2.99 -2.43 25.68
CA VAL A 299 -2.69 -2.68 24.26
C VAL A 299 -3.91 -3.26 23.54
N CYS A 300 -4.58 -4.26 24.12
CA CYS A 300 -5.80 -4.87 23.59
C CYS A 300 -6.97 -3.88 23.61
N GLY A 301 -7.11 -3.04 24.64
CA GLY A 301 -8.13 -2.01 24.71
C GLY A 301 -7.92 -0.94 23.64
N HIS A 302 -6.67 -0.59 23.36
CA HIS A 302 -6.30 0.31 22.27
C HIS A 302 -6.54 -0.32 20.89
N MET A 303 -6.11 -1.57 20.68
CA MET A 303 -6.31 -2.31 19.43
C MET A 303 -7.79 -2.66 19.16
N ALA A 304 -8.55 -3.07 20.18
CA ALA A 304 -9.99 -3.35 20.08
C ALA A 304 -10.81 -2.06 19.93
N GLY A 305 -10.32 -0.93 20.45
CA GLY A 305 -10.86 0.40 20.17
C GLY A 305 -10.70 0.80 18.70
N MET A 306 -9.57 0.48 18.09
CA MET A 306 -9.29 0.70 16.66
C MET A 306 -10.14 -0.19 15.74
N ALA A 307 -10.41 -1.44 16.13
CA ALA A 307 -11.26 -2.37 15.37
C ALA A 307 -12.76 -2.01 15.41
N ARG A 308 -13.22 -1.23 16.42
CA ARG A 308 -14.65 -0.97 16.68
C ARG A 308 -15.28 0.18 15.88
N ASN A 309 -14.51 0.91 15.06
CA ASN A 309 -14.99 2.07 14.31
C ASN A 309 -15.17 1.85 12.80
N GLN A 310 -15.32 0.61 12.35
CA GLN A 310 -15.67 0.31 10.97
C GLN A 310 -17.16 0.03 10.85
N THR A 311 -17.90 0.87 10.14
CA THR A 311 -19.15 0.46 9.43
C THR A 311 -19.83 1.52 8.56
N ALA A 312 -19.33 2.76 8.43
CA ALA A 312 -19.95 3.71 7.48
C ALA A 312 -19.00 4.71 6.80
N ASP A 313 -17.93 5.14 7.47
CA ASP A 313 -17.03 6.17 6.93
C ASP A 313 -15.86 5.56 6.13
N VAL A 314 -15.57 6.15 4.97
CA VAL A 314 -14.46 5.79 4.08
C VAL A 314 -13.10 5.93 4.77
N LEU A 315 -12.94 6.98 5.59
CA LEU A 315 -11.81 7.15 6.50
C LEU A 315 -12.34 7.30 7.94
N SER A 316 -11.86 6.44 8.84
CA SER A 316 -12.16 6.52 10.27
C SER A 316 -11.62 7.82 10.89
N ALA A 317 -12.12 8.21 12.07
CA ALA A 317 -11.64 9.40 12.76
C ALA A 317 -10.12 9.33 13.03
N ASP A 318 -9.62 8.16 13.42
CA ASP A 318 -8.19 7.93 13.66
C ASP A 318 -7.37 8.03 12.36
N ALA A 319 -7.87 7.46 11.25
CA ALA A 319 -7.22 7.58 9.94
C ALA A 319 -7.16 9.03 9.47
N ARG A 320 -8.22 9.83 9.68
CA ARG A 320 -8.23 11.28 9.35
C ARG A 320 -7.24 12.05 10.22
N ALA A 321 -7.17 11.76 11.52
CA ALA A 321 -6.21 12.38 12.42
C ALA A 321 -4.76 12.02 12.03
N GLY A 322 -4.53 10.76 11.68
CA GLY A 322 -3.24 10.27 11.17
C GLY A 322 -2.83 10.94 9.85
N LEU A 323 -3.77 11.08 8.92
CA LEU A 323 -3.54 11.73 7.63
C LEU A 323 -3.18 13.20 7.81
N ARG A 324 -3.91 13.90 8.70
CA ARG A 324 -3.60 15.27 9.09
C ARG A 324 -2.19 15.39 9.66
N TRP A 325 -1.86 14.54 10.64
CA TRP A 325 -0.52 14.52 11.23
C TRP A 325 0.57 14.27 10.16
N TYR A 326 0.34 13.35 9.24
CA TYR A 326 1.33 12.98 8.22
C TYR A 326 1.57 14.11 7.22
N LEU A 327 0.49 14.75 6.75
CA LEU A 327 0.58 15.87 5.81
C LEU A 327 1.12 17.14 6.46
N GLU A 328 0.59 17.54 7.62
CA GLU A 328 1.01 18.78 8.31
C GLU A 328 2.39 18.69 8.95
N GLY A 329 2.91 17.48 9.16
CA GLY A 329 4.21 17.22 9.76
C GLY A 329 5.23 16.68 8.73
N PRO A 330 5.45 15.35 8.67
CA PRO A 330 6.51 14.75 7.85
C PRO A 330 6.54 15.21 6.40
N VAL A 331 5.41 15.16 5.68
CA VAL A 331 5.37 15.51 4.25
C VAL A 331 5.64 16.99 4.04
N LEU A 332 5.02 17.87 4.83
CA LEU A 332 5.26 19.31 4.76
C LEU A 332 6.74 19.66 5.02
N LYS A 333 7.39 18.95 5.95
CA LYS A 333 8.82 19.13 6.23
C LYS A 333 9.70 18.71 5.06
N GLU A 334 9.41 17.59 4.41
CA GLU A 334 10.13 17.17 3.20
C GLU A 334 9.94 18.17 2.05
N LEU A 335 8.71 18.65 1.84
CA LEU A 335 8.44 19.70 0.86
C LEU A 335 9.28 20.94 1.12
N HIS A 336 9.36 21.39 2.38
CA HIS A 336 10.20 22.52 2.75
C HIS A 336 11.70 22.25 2.57
N ALA A 337 12.15 21.05 2.90
CA ALA A 337 13.55 20.66 2.81
C ALA A 337 14.03 20.61 1.35
N GLU A 338 13.21 20.08 0.44
CA GLU A 338 13.62 19.83 -0.95
C GLU A 338 13.21 20.91 -1.94
N LEU A 339 12.11 21.63 -1.69
CA LEU A 339 11.62 22.71 -2.56
C LEU A 339 11.88 24.12 -1.98
N GLY A 340 12.39 24.20 -0.75
CA GLY A 340 12.61 25.46 -0.04
C GLY A 340 11.37 25.94 0.71
N THR A 341 11.38 27.20 1.17
CA THR A 341 10.34 27.73 2.07
C THR A 341 8.96 27.93 1.44
N ARG A 342 8.83 27.81 0.11
CA ARG A 342 7.56 27.94 -0.59
C ARG A 342 7.02 26.56 -0.97
N VAL A 343 5.96 26.14 -0.28
CA VAL A 343 5.14 24.99 -0.67
C VAL A 343 4.44 25.28 -2.00
N PRO A 344 4.35 24.30 -2.93
CA PRO A 344 3.59 24.45 -4.17
C PRO A 344 2.14 24.92 -3.93
N ASP A 345 1.64 25.74 -4.84
CA ASP A 345 0.31 26.34 -4.75
C ASP A 345 -0.81 25.30 -4.93
N ASP A 346 -0.56 24.17 -5.59
CA ASP A 346 -1.52 23.08 -5.80
C ASP A 346 -0.84 21.73 -5.51
N VAL A 347 -1.19 21.13 -4.36
CA VAL A 347 -0.67 19.84 -3.91
C VAL A 347 -1.76 18.78 -4.02
N THR A 348 -1.40 17.66 -4.63
CA THR A 348 -2.19 16.43 -4.60
C THR A 348 -1.44 15.35 -3.84
N PHE A 349 -2.11 14.67 -2.91
CA PHE A 349 -1.58 13.54 -2.18
C PHE A 349 -2.31 12.26 -2.61
N VAL A 350 -1.53 11.30 -3.12
CA VAL A 350 -1.99 9.99 -3.57
C VAL A 350 -1.48 8.95 -2.57
N PHE A 351 -2.38 8.14 -2.03
CA PHE A 351 -2.04 7.10 -1.07
C PHE A 351 -2.84 5.81 -1.25
N GLY A 352 -2.40 4.73 -0.59
CA GLY A 352 -3.05 3.42 -0.57
C GLY A 352 -3.51 3.03 0.83
N HIS A 353 -3.23 1.79 1.23
CA HIS A 353 -3.28 1.23 2.58
C HIS A 353 -4.67 0.91 3.16
N THR A 354 -5.69 1.72 2.86
CA THR A 354 -7.01 1.58 3.53
C THR A 354 -7.97 0.62 2.84
N HIS A 355 -7.61 0.14 1.64
CA HIS A 355 -8.44 -0.64 0.73
C HIS A 355 -9.76 0.03 0.28
N LYS A 356 -9.94 1.32 0.58
CA LYS A 356 -11.16 2.08 0.36
C LYS A 356 -10.91 3.24 -0.61
N PRO A 357 -11.29 3.12 -1.89
CA PRO A 357 -10.97 4.13 -2.88
C PRO A 357 -11.76 5.40 -2.55
N TYR A 358 -11.05 6.52 -2.49
CA TYR A 358 -11.53 7.78 -1.92
C TYR A 358 -10.92 8.96 -2.67
N GLN A 359 -11.67 10.04 -2.75
CA GLN A 359 -11.16 11.31 -3.25
C GLN A 359 -11.83 12.47 -2.53
N ALA A 360 -11.05 13.48 -2.16
CA ALA A 360 -11.56 14.66 -1.47
C ALA A 360 -10.63 15.86 -1.60
N VAL A 361 -11.13 17.01 -1.16
CA VAL A 361 -10.36 18.24 -1.02
C VAL A 361 -10.44 18.68 0.43
N GLU A 362 -9.30 18.72 1.11
CA GLU A 362 -9.25 18.98 2.55
C GLU A 362 -8.19 20.04 2.89
N ALA A 363 -8.47 20.85 3.91
CA ALA A 363 -7.54 21.87 4.39
C ALA A 363 -6.57 21.29 5.42
N PHE A 364 -5.28 21.55 5.17
CA PHE A 364 -4.17 21.18 6.05
C PHE A 364 -3.34 22.43 6.38
N ALA A 365 -2.91 22.55 7.62
CA ALA A 365 -2.04 23.63 8.05
C ALA A 365 -0.70 23.60 7.29
N GLY A 366 -0.19 24.77 6.92
CA GLY A 366 1.06 24.91 6.16
C GLY A 366 0.92 24.80 4.64
N TYR A 367 -0.25 24.43 4.12
CA TYR A 367 -0.53 24.42 2.68
C TYR A 367 -1.28 25.70 2.26
N PRO A 368 -0.96 26.30 1.09
CA PRO A 368 -1.56 27.57 0.66
C PRO A 368 -3.03 27.43 0.25
N VAL A 369 -3.42 26.25 -0.23
CA VAL A 369 -4.79 25.89 -0.61
C VAL A 369 -5.13 24.49 -0.09
N PRO A 370 -6.42 24.11 -0.02
CA PRO A 370 -6.81 22.73 0.28
C PRO A 370 -6.12 21.70 -0.62
N VAL A 371 -5.60 20.64 -0.02
CA VAL A 371 -4.89 19.54 -0.69
C VAL A 371 -5.92 18.60 -1.31
N LYS A 372 -5.66 18.15 -2.53
CA LYS A 372 -6.45 17.11 -3.19
C LYS A 372 -5.96 15.75 -2.71
N LEU A 373 -6.87 14.89 -2.27
CA LEU A 373 -6.57 13.57 -1.76
C LEU A 373 -7.12 12.51 -2.72
N TYR A 374 -6.33 11.47 -2.95
CA TYR A 374 -6.75 10.28 -3.69
C TYR A 374 -6.24 9.03 -2.98
N ASN A 375 -7.16 8.16 -2.56
CA ASN A 375 -6.83 6.80 -2.14
C ASN A 375 -7.11 5.83 -3.29
N SER A 376 -6.14 4.98 -3.64
CA SER A 376 -6.29 3.96 -4.70
C SER A 376 -7.19 2.80 -4.30
N GLY A 377 -7.56 2.67 -3.03
CA GLY A 377 -8.28 1.51 -2.52
C GLY A 377 -7.41 0.26 -2.54
N GLY A 378 -8.04 -0.91 -2.64
CA GLY A 378 -7.39 -2.22 -2.59
C GLY A 378 -8.04 -3.23 -3.53
N TRP A 379 -7.25 -4.23 -3.90
CA TRP A 379 -7.67 -5.29 -4.82
C TRP A 379 -7.90 -6.61 -4.10
N VAL A 380 -8.12 -6.53 -2.79
CA VAL A 380 -8.36 -7.67 -1.90
C VAL A 380 -9.80 -7.66 -1.40
N VAL A 381 -10.30 -8.84 -1.08
CA VAL A 381 -11.61 -9.05 -0.47
C VAL A 381 -11.37 -9.50 0.98
N ASP A 382 -11.52 -8.59 1.93
CA ASP A 382 -11.13 -8.87 3.33
C ASP A 382 -12.28 -9.41 4.17
N THR A 383 -13.51 -9.27 3.69
CA THR A 383 -14.70 -9.63 4.46
C THR A 383 -15.55 -10.70 3.76
N PRO A 384 -16.28 -11.54 4.51
CA PRO A 384 -17.16 -12.55 3.92
C PRO A 384 -18.46 -11.97 3.32
N ALA A 385 -18.77 -10.70 3.62
CA ALA A 385 -19.92 -9.98 3.13
C ALA A 385 -19.45 -8.70 2.44
N PRO A 386 -19.87 -8.42 1.19
CA PRO A 386 -19.36 -7.29 0.41
C PRO A 386 -19.48 -5.95 1.14
N ASN A 387 -18.44 -5.12 1.09
CA ASN A 387 -18.44 -3.79 1.69
C ASN A 387 -18.41 -2.66 0.64
N PRO A 388 -19.49 -1.87 0.47
CA PRO A 388 -19.58 -0.86 -0.59
C PRO A 388 -18.52 0.25 -0.61
N ILE A 389 -17.80 0.44 0.50
CA ILE A 389 -16.70 1.40 0.57
C ILE A 389 -15.35 0.80 0.17
N GLU A 390 -15.22 -0.53 0.10
CA GLU A 390 -14.02 -1.24 -0.34
C GLU A 390 -14.02 -1.40 -1.86
N GLY A 391 -12.84 -1.46 -2.46
CA GLY A 391 -12.67 -1.63 -3.90
C GLY A 391 -11.35 -1.10 -4.43
N GLY A 392 -11.08 -1.28 -5.72
CA GLY A 392 -9.81 -0.92 -6.34
C GLY A 392 -9.95 0.23 -7.34
N ALA A 393 -8.98 1.14 -7.32
CA ALA A 393 -8.85 2.23 -8.26
C ALA A 393 -7.40 2.38 -8.76
N LEU A 394 -7.27 2.97 -9.94
CA LEU A 394 -6.01 3.41 -10.51
C LEU A 394 -5.98 4.93 -10.47
N ILE A 395 -4.91 5.52 -9.95
CA ILE A 395 -4.77 6.98 -9.96
C ILE A 395 -3.96 7.39 -11.19
N LEU A 396 -4.56 8.20 -12.06
CA LEU A 396 -3.97 8.62 -13.31
C LEU A 396 -3.48 10.06 -13.17
N ILE A 397 -2.31 10.35 -13.72
CA ILE A 397 -1.71 11.69 -13.68
C ILE A 397 -1.30 12.08 -15.11
N ASP A 398 -1.66 13.28 -15.56
CA ASP A 398 -1.27 13.82 -16.86
C ASP A 398 0.04 14.64 -16.82
N GLU A 399 0.49 15.10 -17.98
CA GLU A 399 1.71 15.92 -18.12
C GLU A 399 1.64 17.29 -17.39
N THR A 400 0.44 17.77 -17.05
CA THR A 400 0.21 19.03 -16.34
C THR A 400 -0.06 18.84 -14.84
N LEU A 401 0.16 17.61 -14.35
CA LEU A 401 -0.14 17.15 -12.99
C LEU A 401 -1.64 17.24 -12.65
N GLY A 402 -2.50 17.16 -13.65
CA GLY A 402 -3.92 16.86 -13.46
C GLY A 402 -4.09 15.41 -13.01
N VAL A 403 -4.87 15.19 -11.96
CA VAL A 403 -5.07 13.87 -11.35
C VAL A 403 -6.54 13.46 -11.42
N ALA A 404 -6.80 12.18 -11.71
CA ALA A 404 -8.13 11.59 -11.67
C ALA A 404 -8.03 10.14 -11.14
N SER A 405 -9.09 9.69 -10.48
CA SER A 405 -9.22 8.29 -10.05
C SER A 405 -10.07 7.52 -11.05
N LEU A 406 -9.48 6.49 -11.66
CA LEU A 406 -10.22 5.47 -12.41
C LEU A 406 -10.62 4.39 -11.43
N ARG A 407 -11.80 4.54 -10.84
CA ARG A 407 -12.39 3.62 -9.88
C ARG A 407 -12.89 2.39 -10.63
N MET A 408 -12.16 1.29 -10.50
CA MET A 408 -12.38 0.10 -11.29
C MET A 408 -13.56 -0.71 -10.76
N TYR A 409 -13.69 -0.81 -9.43
CA TYR A 409 -14.85 -1.39 -8.80
C TYR A 409 -15.00 -0.90 -7.35
N ASN A 410 -16.22 -1.04 -6.83
CA ASN A 410 -16.49 -1.13 -5.41
C ASN A 410 -17.23 -2.44 -5.15
N GLU A 411 -17.04 -3.03 -3.97
CA GLU A 411 -17.76 -4.26 -3.65
C GLU A 411 -19.26 -4.01 -3.53
N SER A 412 -20.06 -5.02 -3.88
CA SER A 412 -21.51 -4.91 -3.78
C SER A 412 -22.13 -6.31 -3.74
N ALA A 413 -23.20 -6.46 -2.97
CA ALA A 413 -24.04 -7.66 -3.04
C ALA A 413 -24.80 -7.76 -4.38
N ASP A 414 -25.00 -6.63 -5.06
CA ASP A 414 -25.59 -6.55 -6.40
C ASP A 414 -24.48 -6.46 -7.46
N ALA A 415 -24.36 -7.51 -8.28
CA ALA A 415 -23.40 -7.59 -9.38
C ALA A 415 -23.57 -6.46 -10.41
N GLY A 416 -24.78 -5.91 -10.56
CA GLY A 416 -25.06 -4.80 -11.48
C GLY A 416 -24.46 -3.45 -11.03
N ARG A 417 -23.98 -3.34 -9.79
CA ARG A 417 -23.31 -2.13 -9.28
C ARG A 417 -21.80 -2.12 -9.49
N TYR A 418 -21.21 -3.22 -9.94
CA TYR A 418 -19.82 -3.23 -10.36
C TYR A 418 -19.73 -2.46 -11.67
N THR A 419 -19.11 -1.28 -11.62
CA THR A 419 -18.99 -0.40 -12.77
C THR A 419 -17.73 0.44 -12.64
N VAL A 420 -17.03 0.60 -13.76
CA VAL A 420 -15.85 1.45 -13.82
C VAL A 420 -16.30 2.90 -13.91
N THR A 421 -15.74 3.77 -13.07
CA THR A 421 -16.08 5.20 -13.03
C THR A 421 -14.82 6.06 -13.00
N VAL A 422 -14.96 7.32 -13.44
CA VAL A 422 -13.88 8.30 -13.40
C VAL A 422 -14.25 9.41 -12.43
N GLU A 423 -13.47 9.50 -11.36
CA GLU A 423 -13.70 10.37 -10.22
C GLU A 423 -12.66 11.49 -10.12
N ASP A 424 -13.09 12.64 -9.59
CA ASP A 424 -12.25 13.81 -9.35
C ASP A 424 -12.55 14.37 -7.95
N ALA A 425 -11.49 14.63 -7.18
CA ALA A 425 -11.56 15.27 -5.88
C ALA A 425 -12.36 16.58 -5.90
N ALA A 426 -12.22 17.38 -6.96
CA ALA A 426 -12.98 18.62 -7.11
C ALA A 426 -14.50 18.35 -7.19
N THR A 427 -14.91 17.31 -7.93
CA THR A 427 -16.33 16.94 -8.04
C THR A 427 -16.91 16.36 -6.76
N ALA A 428 -16.09 15.71 -5.92
CA ALA A 428 -16.51 15.19 -4.62
C ALA A 428 -16.93 16.30 -3.63
N THR A 429 -16.49 17.54 -3.87
CA THR A 429 -16.85 18.72 -3.06
C THR A 429 -17.81 19.67 -3.77
N GLY A 430 -18.47 19.21 -4.86
CA GLY A 430 -19.44 20.00 -5.63
C GLY A 430 -18.80 20.95 -6.67
N GLY A 431 -17.50 20.86 -6.90
CA GLY A 431 -16.79 21.59 -7.95
C GLY A 431 -16.97 20.98 -9.34
N THR A 432 -16.44 21.67 -10.36
CA THR A 432 -16.39 21.16 -11.74
C THR A 432 -15.19 20.24 -11.94
N PRO A 433 -15.31 19.16 -12.74
CA PRO A 433 -14.18 18.29 -13.02
C PRO A 433 -13.08 19.04 -13.76
N GLY A 434 -11.83 18.73 -13.43
CA GLY A 434 -10.66 19.23 -14.15
C GLY A 434 -10.64 18.75 -15.61
N PRO A 435 -9.92 19.46 -16.50
CA PRO A 435 -9.85 19.11 -17.93
C PRO A 435 -9.44 17.66 -18.20
N PHE A 436 -8.49 17.15 -17.40
CA PHE A 436 -8.02 15.76 -17.52
C PHE A 436 -9.11 14.74 -17.16
N CYS A 437 -9.81 14.93 -16.04
CA CYS A 437 -10.93 14.09 -15.65
C CYS A 437 -12.05 14.10 -16.72
N ALA A 438 -12.40 15.28 -17.23
CA ALA A 438 -13.39 15.40 -18.30
C ALA A 438 -12.98 14.64 -19.57
N ALA A 439 -11.70 14.70 -19.95
CA ALA A 439 -11.17 13.96 -21.08
C ALA A 439 -11.23 12.43 -20.85
N LEU A 440 -10.89 11.96 -19.66
CA LEU A 440 -11.00 10.54 -19.28
C LEU A 440 -12.45 10.05 -19.30
N ARG A 441 -13.39 10.81 -18.73
CA ARG A 441 -14.83 10.50 -18.76
C ARG A 441 -15.36 10.32 -20.18
N ALA A 442 -14.83 11.08 -21.14
CA ALA A 442 -15.21 10.95 -22.55
C ALA A 442 -14.63 9.70 -23.24
N LYS A 443 -13.69 8.97 -22.62
CA LYS A 443 -13.06 7.76 -23.15
C LYS A 443 -13.47 6.48 -22.45
N VAL A 444 -14.01 6.58 -21.23
CA VAL A 444 -14.48 5.43 -20.45
C VAL A 444 -15.99 5.29 -20.66
N ASP A 445 -16.40 4.22 -21.34
CA ASP A 445 -17.79 3.82 -21.46
C ASP A 445 -18.01 2.54 -20.63
N PRO A 446 -18.59 2.64 -19.42
CA PRO A 446 -18.70 1.49 -18.52
C PRO A 446 -19.59 0.37 -19.05
N ALA A 447 -20.45 0.64 -20.04
CA ALA A 447 -21.36 -0.32 -20.63
C ALA A 447 -20.74 -1.07 -21.84
N ALA A 448 -19.61 -0.61 -22.35
CA ALA A 448 -18.93 -1.21 -23.50
C ALA A 448 -17.68 -2.00 -23.07
N ASP A 449 -17.24 -2.90 -23.94
CA ASP A 449 -15.94 -3.57 -23.76
C ASP A 449 -14.78 -2.59 -23.99
N PRO A 450 -13.69 -2.72 -23.20
CA PRO A 450 -13.40 -3.80 -22.25
C PRO A 450 -13.99 -3.62 -20.84
N TRP A 451 -14.62 -2.47 -20.54
CA TRP A 451 -15.04 -2.08 -19.18
C TRP A 451 -16.16 -2.94 -18.60
N ALA A 452 -17.16 -3.28 -19.43
CA ALA A 452 -18.26 -4.14 -19.04
C ALA A 452 -17.78 -5.56 -18.69
N THR A 453 -16.89 -6.12 -19.52
CA THR A 453 -16.28 -7.43 -19.27
C THR A 453 -15.43 -7.44 -18.00
N PHE A 454 -14.62 -6.40 -17.77
CA PHE A 454 -13.88 -6.26 -16.50
C PHE A 454 -14.83 -6.24 -15.30
N SER A 455 -15.88 -5.41 -15.34
CA SER A 455 -16.81 -5.25 -14.21
C SER A 455 -17.51 -6.56 -13.87
N ALA A 456 -17.93 -7.30 -14.89
CA ALA A 456 -18.54 -8.62 -14.72
C ALA A 456 -17.56 -9.65 -14.15
N ALA A 457 -16.28 -9.59 -14.53
CA ALA A 457 -15.24 -10.46 -13.96
C ALA A 457 -14.96 -10.12 -12.49
N ALA A 458 -14.83 -8.83 -12.15
CA ALA A 458 -14.64 -8.38 -10.77
C ALA A 458 -15.80 -8.83 -9.87
N ALA A 459 -17.06 -8.63 -10.29
CA ALA A 459 -18.24 -9.07 -9.54
C ALA A 459 -18.23 -10.57 -9.21
N ARG A 460 -17.89 -11.40 -10.21
CA ARG A 460 -17.80 -12.86 -10.02
C ARG A 460 -16.67 -13.24 -9.08
N GLU A 461 -15.49 -12.64 -9.24
CA GLU A 461 -14.32 -12.98 -8.44
C GLU A 461 -14.48 -12.52 -6.99
N VAL A 462 -15.09 -11.35 -6.73
CA VAL A 462 -15.41 -10.90 -5.37
C VAL A 462 -16.38 -11.88 -4.71
N SER A 463 -17.46 -12.26 -5.39
CA SER A 463 -18.41 -13.26 -4.86
C SER A 463 -17.72 -14.58 -4.53
N LEU A 464 -16.82 -15.04 -5.41
CA LEU A 464 -16.03 -16.25 -5.19
C LEU A 464 -15.16 -16.13 -3.92
N ARG A 465 -14.47 -15.01 -3.73
CA ARG A 465 -13.64 -14.78 -2.54
C ARG A 465 -14.47 -14.68 -1.26
N ASN A 466 -15.61 -13.99 -1.30
CA ASN A 466 -16.53 -13.95 -0.16
C ASN A 466 -17.00 -15.36 0.23
N ASP A 467 -17.36 -16.20 -0.74
CA ASP A 467 -17.79 -17.59 -0.49
C ASP A 467 -16.65 -18.43 0.12
N GLN A 468 -15.44 -18.27 -0.39
CA GLN A 468 -14.25 -18.96 0.12
C GLN A 468 -13.92 -18.54 1.56
N LEU A 469 -14.01 -17.25 1.88
CA LEU A 469 -13.84 -16.74 3.25
C LEU A 469 -14.92 -17.29 4.19
N ARG A 470 -16.20 -17.30 3.76
CA ARG A 470 -17.29 -17.92 4.55
C ARG A 470 -17.02 -19.39 4.81
N ALA A 471 -16.53 -20.13 3.80
CA ALA A 471 -16.19 -21.54 3.97
C ALA A 471 -15.03 -21.76 4.95
N LEU A 472 -14.00 -20.90 4.92
CA LEU A 472 -12.87 -20.95 5.86
C LEU A 472 -13.31 -20.68 7.30
N MET A 473 -14.12 -19.64 7.53
CA MET A 473 -14.61 -19.30 8.88
C MET A 473 -15.48 -20.40 9.49
N ASN A 474 -16.16 -21.19 8.66
CA ASN A 474 -17.02 -22.29 9.10
C ASN A 474 -16.26 -23.62 9.32
N ARG A 475 -14.96 -23.70 9.00
CA ARG A 475 -14.15 -24.88 9.31
C ARG A 475 -13.76 -24.85 10.79
N SER A 476 -14.35 -25.73 11.58
CA SER A 476 -13.87 -26.03 12.94
C SER A 476 -12.41 -26.54 12.86
N VAL A 477 -11.54 -25.97 13.71
CA VAL A 477 -10.16 -26.45 13.92
C VAL A 477 -10.17 -27.84 14.53
#